data_AF-A0A8J2LC81-F1
#
_entry.id   AF-A0A8J2LC81-F1
#
_cell.length_a   1.000
_cell.length_b   1.000
_cell.length_c   1.000
_cell.angle_alpha   90.00
_cell.angle_beta   90.00
_cell.angle_gamma   90.00
#
_symmetry.space_group_name_H-M   'P 1'
#
loop_
_entity.id
_entity.type
_entity.pdbx_description
1 polymer ?
#
loop_
_entity_poly.entity_id
_entity_poly.type
_entity_poly.pdbx_seq_one_letter_code
_entity_poly.pdbx_strand_id
1 'polypeptide(L)'
;MNYSLRYLFLSLLFVLKEIACEEQVKEAKIQQPLEWWQQTVVYQIYPRSFKDSDGDGVGDLNGITSKLDYFKDLGIGAIWISPIYESP
;
A
#
# COMPACT_ATOMS: atom_id res chain seq x y z
N MET A 1 29.99 45.72 31.09
CA MET A 1 29.97 44.27 31.42
C MET A 1 28.58 43.72 31.10
N ASN A 2 28.45 42.48 30.63
CA ASN A 2 27.20 41.74 30.40
C ASN A 2 26.79 41.44 28.93
N TYR A 3 27.68 41.59 27.95
CA TYR A 3 27.43 41.03 26.61
C TYR A 3 27.70 39.52 26.56
N SER A 4 28.68 39.01 27.31
CA SER A 4 29.04 37.59 27.35
C SER A 4 27.90 36.68 27.85
N LEU A 5 27.15 37.11 28.87
CA LEU A 5 26.00 36.35 29.38
C LEU A 5 24.85 36.29 28.36
N ARG A 6 24.68 37.36 27.56
CA ARG A 6 23.65 37.44 26.52
C ARG A 6 23.93 36.51 25.35
N TYR A 7 25.20 36.32 24.97
CA TYR A 7 25.59 35.34 23.95
C TYR A 7 25.45 33.90 24.41
N LEU A 8 25.79 33.60 25.67
CA LEU A 8 25.56 32.29 26.27
C LEU A 8 24.06 31.95 26.33
N PHE A 9 23.22 32.94 26.64
CA PHE A 9 21.77 32.73 26.67
C PHE A 9 21.18 32.54 25.26
N LEU A 10 21.67 33.28 24.27
CA LEU A 10 21.26 33.14 22.87
C LEU A 10 21.73 31.82 22.26
N SER A 11 22.94 31.36 22.56
CA SER A 11 23.42 30.04 22.09
C SER A 11 22.67 28.90 22.77
N LEU A 12 22.35 29.03 24.07
CA LEU A 12 21.52 28.06 24.79
C LEU A 12 20.10 28.01 24.21
N LEU A 13 19.47 29.15 23.95
CA LEU A 13 18.15 29.22 23.30
C LEU A 13 18.17 28.64 21.88
N PHE A 14 19.26 28.83 21.13
CA PHE A 14 19.43 28.26 19.79
C PHE A 14 19.55 26.73 19.84
N VAL A 15 20.39 26.20 20.72
CA VAL A 15 20.57 24.75 20.92
C VAL A 15 19.28 24.10 21.43
N LEU A 16 18.56 24.75 22.36
CA LEU A 16 17.26 24.27 22.83
C LEU A 16 16.21 24.25 21.71
N LYS A 17 16.26 25.20 20.77
CA LYS A 17 15.36 25.26 19.63
C LYS A 17 15.65 24.16 18.59
N GLU A 18 16.92 23.84 18.38
CA GLU A 18 17.33 22.71 17.51
C GLU A 18 16.82 21.37 18.04
N ILE A 19 17.00 21.12 19.35
CA ILE A 19 16.55 19.87 19.98
C ILE A 19 15.02 19.70 19.88
N ALA A 20 14.25 20.76 20.13
CA ALA A 20 12.78 20.72 20.04
C ALA A 20 12.26 20.49 18.61
N CYS A 21 13.00 20.93 17.59
CA CYS A 21 12.61 20.78 16.19
C CYS A 21 12.77 19.32 15.72
N GLU A 22 13.80 18.63 16.19
CA GLU A 22 14.13 17.28 15.73
C GLU A 22 13.13 16.21 16.21
N GLU A 23 12.50 16.40 17.37
CA GLU A 23 11.41 15.52 17.83
C GLU A 23 10.13 15.70 17.01
N GLN A 24 9.80 16.94 16.63
CA GLN A 24 8.58 17.24 15.85
C GLN A 24 8.62 16.64 14.43
N VAL A 25 9.81 16.52 13.83
CA VAL A 25 9.98 15.95 12.48
C VAL A 25 9.87 14.42 12.48
N LYS A 26 10.16 13.75 13.61
CA LYS A 26 10.02 12.29 13.73
C LYS A 26 8.55 11.87 13.89
N GLU A 27 7.75 12.63 14.64
CA GLU A 27 6.32 12.34 14.82
C GLU A 27 5.49 12.66 13.57
N ALA A 28 5.84 13.71 12.82
CA ALA A 28 5.13 14.10 11.60
C ALA A 28 5.26 13.10 10.43
N LYS A 29 6.15 12.11 10.52
CA LYS A 29 6.33 11.08 9.46
C LYS A 29 5.38 9.89 9.59
N ILE A 30 4.55 9.79 10.62
CA ILE A 30 3.93 8.51 11.00
C ILE A 30 2.53 8.26 10.41
N GLN A 31 1.85 9.23 9.80
CA GLN A 31 0.46 9.00 9.36
C GLN A 31 0.22 9.46 7.92
N GLN A 32 0.83 8.76 6.96
CA GLN A 32 0.23 8.67 5.64
C GLN A 32 -0.85 7.58 5.70
N PRO A 33 -2.11 7.86 5.29
CA PRO A 33 -3.11 6.81 5.18
C PRO A 33 -2.60 5.73 4.23
N LEU A 34 -2.76 4.47 4.61
CA LEU A 34 -2.35 3.35 3.78
C LEU A 34 -3.17 3.38 2.48
N GLU A 35 -2.49 3.17 1.35
CA GLU A 35 -3.14 3.09 0.05
C GLU A 35 -3.94 1.79 -0.08
N TRP A 36 -4.96 1.76 -0.95
CA TRP A 36 -5.87 0.61 -1.10
C TRP A 36 -5.14 -0.72 -1.38
N TRP A 37 -4.04 -0.67 -2.15
CA TRP A 37 -3.24 -1.84 -2.52
C TRP A 37 -2.39 -2.37 -1.35
N GLN A 38 -2.15 -1.54 -0.32
CA GLN A 38 -1.41 -1.94 0.89
C GLN A 38 -2.30 -2.67 1.90
N GLN A 39 -3.62 -2.48 1.81
CA GLN A 39 -4.59 -3.02 2.78
C GLN A 39 -5.48 -4.14 2.20
N THR A 40 -5.40 -4.38 0.90
CA THR A 40 -6.28 -5.33 0.20
C THR A 40 -5.68 -6.73 0.08
N VAL A 41 -6.55 -7.73 0.00
CA VAL A 41 -6.16 -9.10 -0.35
C VAL A 41 -6.14 -9.24 -1.86
N VAL A 42 -5.01 -9.71 -2.39
CA VAL A 42 -4.84 -10.02 -3.82
C VAL A 42 -5.00 -11.52 -4.02
N TYR A 43 -5.89 -11.92 -4.93
CA TYR A 43 -6.08 -13.33 -5.29
C TYR A 43 -5.52 -13.62 -6.69
N GLN A 44 -4.63 -14.60 -6.79
CA GLN A 44 -4.05 -15.00 -8.07
C GLN A 44 -4.90 -16.11 -8.72
N ILE A 45 -5.32 -15.88 -9.98
CA ILE A 45 -6.09 -16.83 -10.78
C ILE A 45 -5.23 -17.32 -11.94
N TYR A 46 -5.20 -18.64 -12.12
CA TYR A 46 -4.72 -19.29 -13.32
C TYR A 46 -5.92 -19.64 -14.23
N PRO A 47 -6.19 -18.89 -15.32
CA PRO A 47 -7.45 -18.96 -16.07
C PRO A 47 -7.80 -20.37 -16.54
N ARG A 48 -6.84 -21.06 -17.17
CA ARG A 48 -7.04 -22.38 -17.78
C ARG A 48 -7.49 -23.47 -16.83
N SER A 49 -7.35 -23.29 -15.52
CA SER A 49 -7.75 -24.28 -14.52
C SER A 49 -8.80 -23.76 -13.53
N PHE A 50 -9.30 -22.54 -13.73
CA PHE A 50 -10.23 -21.93 -12.78
C PHE A 50 -11.68 -22.38 -13.01
N LYS A 51 -12.27 -21.98 -14.15
CA LYS A 51 -13.66 -22.29 -14.47
C LYS A 51 -13.86 -22.26 -15.97
N ASP A 52 -14.29 -23.39 -16.50
CA ASP A 52 -14.76 -23.56 -17.87
C ASP A 52 -16.25 -23.18 -17.95
N SER A 53 -16.61 -22.37 -18.96
CA SER A 53 -17.97 -21.91 -19.24
C SER A 53 -18.58 -22.49 -20.52
N ASP A 54 -17.78 -23.02 -21.45
CA ASP A 54 -18.24 -23.51 -22.77
C ASP A 54 -18.09 -25.04 -22.95
N GLY A 55 -17.44 -25.71 -22.01
CA GLY A 55 -17.32 -27.16 -21.94
C GLY A 55 -16.15 -27.73 -22.74
N ASP A 56 -15.19 -26.91 -23.15
CA ASP A 56 -13.99 -27.36 -23.88
C ASP A 56 -12.92 -28.00 -22.98
N GLY A 57 -13.08 -27.93 -21.65
CA GLY A 57 -12.16 -28.46 -20.65
C GLY A 57 -11.06 -27.49 -20.21
N VAL A 58 -11.06 -26.24 -20.71
CA VAL A 58 -10.12 -25.18 -20.38
C VAL A 58 -10.87 -24.02 -19.75
N GLY A 59 -10.37 -23.53 -18.61
CA GLY A 59 -10.99 -22.37 -17.98
C GLY A 59 -10.81 -21.09 -18.79
N ASP A 60 -11.86 -20.28 -18.82
CA ASP A 60 -11.98 -19.09 -19.66
C ASP A 60 -12.35 -17.83 -18.84
N LEU A 61 -12.32 -16.67 -19.51
CA LEU A 61 -12.61 -15.39 -18.85
C LEU A 61 -14.08 -15.27 -18.43
N ASN A 62 -15.02 -15.87 -19.16
CA ASN A 62 -16.44 -15.83 -18.80
C ASN A 62 -16.70 -16.64 -17.53
N GLY A 63 -15.98 -17.75 -17.35
CA GLY A 63 -15.96 -18.55 -16.13
C GLY A 63 -15.46 -17.75 -14.94
N ILE A 64 -14.40 -16.94 -15.12
CA ILE A 64 -13.93 -16.00 -14.09
C ILE A 64 -15.00 -14.95 -13.78
N THR A 65 -15.60 -14.33 -14.81
CA THR A 65 -16.65 -13.32 -14.65
C THR A 65 -17.84 -13.86 -13.86
N SER A 66 -18.24 -15.12 -14.09
CA SER A 66 -19.34 -15.77 -13.37
C SER A 66 -19.08 -15.96 -11.86
N LYS A 67 -17.83 -15.79 -11.41
CA LYS A 67 -17.40 -15.95 -10.02
C LYS A 67 -16.96 -14.64 -9.37
N LEU A 68 -17.18 -13.49 -10.02
CA LEU A 68 -16.86 -12.18 -9.41
C LEU A 68 -17.60 -11.93 -8.10
N ASP A 69 -18.87 -12.35 -8.00
CA ASP A 69 -19.65 -12.24 -6.76
C ASP A 69 -19.00 -13.04 -5.62
N TYR A 70 -18.45 -14.23 -5.92
CA TYR A 70 -17.74 -15.04 -4.93
C TYR A 70 -16.49 -14.32 -4.40
N PHE A 71 -15.72 -13.66 -5.27
CA PHE A 71 -14.53 -12.90 -4.82
C PHE A 71 -14.90 -11.70 -3.96
N LYS A 72 -16.02 -11.04 -4.30
CA LYS A 72 -16.57 -9.93 -3.53
C LYS A 72 -17.01 -10.38 -2.13
N ASP A 73 -17.72 -11.51 -2.04
CA ASP A 73 -18.17 -12.08 -0.77
C ASP A 73 -16.99 -12.51 0.12
N LEU A 74 -15.88 -12.93 -0.50
CA LEU A 74 -14.65 -13.28 0.21
C LEU A 74 -13.84 -12.05 0.68
N GLY A 75 -14.21 -10.83 0.25
CA GLY A 75 -13.49 -9.60 0.59
C GLY A 75 -12.17 -9.42 -0.19
N ILE A 76 -12.03 -10.07 -1.34
CA ILE A 76 -10.88 -9.86 -2.23
C ILE A 76 -11.06 -8.50 -2.94
N GLY A 77 -10.06 -7.61 -2.83
CA GLY A 77 -10.13 -6.32 -3.50
C GLY A 77 -9.29 -6.23 -4.79
N ALA A 78 -8.43 -7.20 -5.08
CA ALA A 78 -7.74 -7.28 -6.37
C ALA A 78 -7.54 -8.73 -6.83
N ILE A 79 -7.59 -8.92 -8.15
CA ILE A 79 -7.37 -10.22 -8.80
C ILE A 79 -6.15 -10.10 -9.72
N TRP A 80 -5.16 -10.96 -9.51
CA TRP A 80 -4.03 -11.12 -10.43
C TRP A 80 -4.32 -12.29 -11.36
N ILE A 81 -4.40 -12.04 -12.66
CA ILE A 81 -4.59 -13.09 -13.66
C ILE A 81 -3.25 -13.49 -14.30
N SER A 82 -2.93 -14.78 -14.36
CA SER A 82 -1.78 -15.29 -15.14
C SER A 82 -1.88 -14.90 -16.61
N PRO A 83 -0.77 -14.90 -17.39
CA PRO A 83 -0.80 -14.45 -18.78
C PRO A 83 -1.89 -15.13 -19.63
N ILE A 84 -2.68 -14.32 -20.33
CA ILE A 84 -3.79 -14.73 -21.21
C ILE A 84 -3.54 -14.44 -22.69
N TYR A 85 -2.33 -13.99 -23.02
CA TYR A 85 -1.96 -13.67 -24.40
C TYR A 85 -1.72 -14.96 -25.19
N GLU A 86 -1.90 -14.87 -26.51
CA GLU A 86 -1.49 -15.95 -27.42
C GLU A 86 0.00 -16.27 -27.19
N SER A 87 0.26 -17.51 -26.79
CA SER A 87 1.61 -18.06 -26.68
C SER A 87 1.92 -18.81 -27.98
N PRO A 88 3.12 -18.65 -28.58
CA PRO A 88 3.56 -19.45 -29.72
C PRO A 88 3.70 -20.94 -29.37
#